data_AF-A0A0D9WYZ6-F1
#
_entry.id   AF-A0A0D9WYZ6-F1
#
_cell.length_a   1.000
_cell.length_b   1.000
_cell.length_c   1.000
_cell.angle_alpha   90.00
_cell.angle_beta   90.00
_cell.angle_gamma   90.00
#
_symmetry.space_group_name_H-M   'P 1'
#
loop_
_entity.id
_entity.type
_entity.pdbx_description
1 polymer ?
#
loop_
_entity_poly.entity_id
_entity_poly.type
_entity_poly.pdbx_seq_one_letter_code
_entity_poly.pdbx_strand_id
1 'polypeptide(L)'
;MAMDAERRQAELIEQFSAQAAALSSSAPQLAALVLEATSHPALFAFSELLSLPALSKLAGTQYASSLDVLRLFAYGTLKDYKSNSGTLPALLPDQVRKLKQLSVLTLAESTKVLPYDQLMQELDVSNVRELEDFLINECMYSGIVRGKLDQLRRCFEVQFASGRDLTPVQLNNMIDTLSDWLGTSDNLLHQIQDKIKWADTMSEVNKKHQKEFEDKVEEAKKSIKEATTNGVDSVKYLPAFPLVEVLTPTLRHFGTIVEETRHQLFRVLPLKRVFVIIVTLLEKILVLVRDVKEITLTVAFVCR
;
A
#
# COMPACT_ATOMS: atom_id res chain seq x y z
N MET A 1 -9.63 20.09 6.49
CA MET A 1 -9.49 19.76 7.93
C MET A 1 -8.04 19.48 8.34
N ALA A 2 -7.35 18.44 7.85
CA ALA A 2 -5.93 18.21 8.21
C ALA A 2 -5.00 19.35 7.74
N MET A 3 -5.12 19.77 6.46
CA MET A 3 -4.41 20.96 5.95
C MET A 3 -4.75 22.26 6.70
N ASP A 4 -5.93 22.36 7.33
CA ASP A 4 -6.31 23.57 8.08
C ASP A 4 -5.68 23.58 9.48
N ALA A 5 -5.30 22.41 10.02
CA ALA A 5 -4.59 22.30 11.29
C ALA A 5 -3.11 22.62 11.10
N GLU A 6 -2.49 22.12 10.03
CA GLU A 6 -1.09 22.43 9.68
C GLU A 6 -0.88 23.92 9.37
N ARG A 7 -1.80 24.55 8.61
CA ARG A 7 -1.75 26.00 8.34
C ARG A 7 -1.86 26.83 9.62
N ARG A 8 -2.82 26.50 10.49
CA ARG A 8 -2.96 27.17 11.79
C ARG A 8 -1.72 27.01 12.66
N GLN A 9 -1.10 25.82 12.63
CA GLN A 9 0.15 25.58 13.35
C GLN A 9 1.29 26.46 12.82
N ALA A 10 1.44 26.58 11.50
CA ALA A 10 2.46 27.44 10.89
C ALA A 10 2.28 28.93 11.28
N GLU A 11 1.04 29.44 11.25
CA GLU A 11 0.72 30.80 11.69
C GLU A 11 1.08 31.04 13.16
N LEU A 12 0.81 30.06 14.03
CA LEU A 12 1.17 30.13 15.45
C LEU A 12 2.68 30.11 15.66
N ILE A 13 3.42 29.27 14.94
CA ILE A 13 4.88 29.24 15.01
C ILE A 13 5.45 30.59 14.61
N GLU A 14 4.94 31.20 13.54
CA GLU A 14 5.36 32.53 13.11
C GLU A 14 5.09 33.57 14.20
N GLN A 15 3.90 33.57 14.80
CA GLN A 15 3.55 34.48 15.92
C GLN A 15 4.47 34.29 17.13
N PHE A 16 4.69 33.06 17.59
CA PHE A 16 5.58 32.77 18.72
C PHE A 16 7.03 33.12 18.39
N SER A 17 7.48 32.93 17.15
CA SER A 17 8.82 33.31 16.71
C SER A 17 9.04 34.83 16.72
N ALA A 18 8.04 35.60 16.27
CA ALA A 18 8.07 37.06 16.30
C ALA A 18 8.07 37.60 17.74
N GLN A 19 7.27 37.01 18.62
CA GLN A 19 7.27 37.33 20.05
C GLN A 19 8.63 37.01 20.70
N ALA A 20 9.22 35.85 20.41
CA ALA A 20 10.54 35.48 20.91
C ALA A 20 11.62 36.48 20.46
N ALA A 21 11.56 36.95 19.21
CA ALA A 21 12.48 37.96 18.70
C ALA A 21 12.31 39.31 19.43
N ALA A 22 11.07 39.75 19.65
CA ALA A 22 10.76 41.00 20.36
C ALA A 22 11.17 40.95 21.84
N LEU A 23 11.03 39.79 22.48
CA LEU A 23 11.34 39.57 23.91
C LEU A 23 12.79 39.11 24.16
N SER A 24 13.65 39.15 23.13
CA SER A 24 15.00 38.57 23.15
C SER A 24 15.98 39.20 24.15
N SER A 25 15.59 40.26 24.86
CA SER A 25 16.34 40.93 25.93
C SER A 25 15.95 40.46 27.34
N SER A 26 14.85 39.71 27.49
CA SER A 26 14.27 39.35 28.80
C SER A 26 14.12 37.83 28.94
N ALA A 27 15.07 37.20 29.63
CA ALA A 27 15.04 35.77 29.96
C ALA A 27 13.72 35.30 30.65
N PRO A 28 13.15 36.01 31.65
CA PRO A 28 11.90 35.57 32.26
C PRO A 28 10.70 35.58 31.29
N GLN A 29 10.65 36.56 30.38
CA GLN A 29 9.57 36.64 29.38
C GLN A 29 9.70 35.53 28.33
N LEU A 30 10.92 35.20 27.92
CA LEU A 30 11.18 34.06 27.04
C LEU A 30 10.79 32.73 27.70
N ALA A 31 11.06 32.56 29.00
CA ALA A 31 10.64 31.37 29.73
C ALA A 31 9.11 31.25 29.82
N ALA A 32 8.41 32.38 30.03
CA ALA A 32 6.94 32.43 30.00
C ALA A 32 6.38 32.11 28.61
N LEU A 33 7.04 32.58 27.54
CA LEU A 33 6.67 32.26 26.17
C LEU A 33 6.78 30.75 25.88
N VAL A 34 7.83 30.09 26.36
CA VAL A 34 7.98 28.64 26.24
C VAL A 34 6.86 27.91 26.98
N LEU A 35 6.48 28.38 28.16
CA LEU A 35 5.36 27.82 28.93
C LEU A 35 4.04 27.95 28.16
N GLU A 36 3.79 29.10 27.55
CA GLU A 36 2.61 29.37 26.73
C GLU A 36 2.58 28.48 25.48
N ALA A 37 3.68 28.43 24.72
CA ALA A 37 3.80 27.60 23.51
C ALA A 37 3.59 26.11 23.82
N THR A 38 4.24 25.59 24.86
CA THR A 38 4.10 24.19 25.27
C THR A 38 2.71 23.85 25.81
N SER A 39 1.94 24.85 26.27
CA SER A 39 0.55 24.65 26.72
C SER A 39 -0.49 24.89 25.62
N HIS A 40 -0.12 25.53 24.50
CA HIS A 40 -1.06 25.95 23.46
C HIS A 40 -1.73 24.76 22.72
N PRO A 41 -3.07 24.61 22.70
CA PRO A 41 -3.74 23.37 22.27
C PRO A 41 -3.55 23.00 20.79
N ALA A 42 -3.21 23.96 19.93
CA ALA A 42 -3.04 23.76 18.50
C ALA A 42 -1.56 23.70 18.02
N LEU A 43 -0.60 23.73 18.96
CA LEU A 43 0.83 23.74 18.63
C LEU A 43 1.49 22.42 19.07
N PHE A 44 1.97 21.65 18.10
CA PHE A 44 2.62 20.34 18.27
C PHE A 44 4.03 20.25 17.67
N ALA A 45 4.47 21.28 16.93
CA ALA A 45 5.84 21.42 16.42
C ALA A 45 6.60 22.50 17.18
N PHE A 46 7.80 22.15 17.63
CA PHE A 46 8.63 22.94 18.54
C PHE A 46 10.09 23.05 18.09
N SER A 47 10.52 22.29 17.09
CA SER A 47 11.90 22.33 16.58
C SER A 47 12.28 23.71 16.04
N GLU A 48 11.37 24.37 15.32
CA GLU A 48 11.56 25.73 14.82
C GLU A 48 11.75 26.71 15.99
N LEU A 49 10.90 26.64 17.01
CA LEU A 49 11.04 27.47 18.21
C LEU A 49 12.36 27.18 18.93
N LEU A 50 12.72 25.91 19.08
CA LEU A 50 13.98 25.51 19.71
C LEU A 50 15.22 26.02 18.95
N SER A 51 15.12 26.18 17.62
CA SER A 51 16.20 26.71 16.78
C SER A 51 16.39 28.22 16.85
N LEU A 52 15.47 28.96 17.52
CA LEU A 52 15.53 30.41 17.58
C LEU A 52 16.73 30.91 18.42
N PRO A 53 17.55 31.85 17.89
CA PRO A 53 18.67 32.43 18.62
C PRO A 53 18.27 33.19 19.90
N ALA A 54 17.01 33.66 19.98
CA ALA A 54 16.50 34.29 21.19
C ALA A 54 16.44 33.29 22.35
N LEU A 55 16.02 32.05 22.08
CA LEU A 55 15.87 31.01 23.09
C LEU A 55 17.21 30.41 23.50
N SER A 56 18.23 30.41 22.64
CA SER A 56 19.58 29.98 23.05
C SER A 56 20.18 30.86 24.17
N LYS A 57 19.72 32.11 24.34
CA LYS A 57 20.15 32.98 25.44
C LYS A 57 19.66 32.52 26.81
N LEU A 58 18.66 31.63 26.87
CA LEU A 58 18.23 31.02 28.13
C LEU A 58 19.27 30.03 28.66
N ALA A 59 20.14 29.51 27.81
CA ALA A 59 21.23 28.63 28.22
C ALA A 59 22.20 29.39 29.15
N GLY A 60 22.46 28.84 30.33
CA GLY A 60 23.29 29.48 31.37
C GLY A 60 22.55 30.43 32.30
N THR A 61 21.24 30.62 32.12
CA THR A 61 20.39 31.36 33.06
C THR A 61 19.66 30.42 34.02
N GLN A 62 19.00 30.97 35.05
CA GLN A 62 18.12 30.21 35.95
C GLN A 62 16.90 29.59 35.23
N TYR A 63 16.63 29.97 33.99
CA TYR A 63 15.53 29.45 33.15
C TYR A 63 16.01 28.41 32.13
N ALA A 64 17.24 27.90 32.25
CA ALA A 64 17.77 26.88 31.35
C ALA A 64 16.86 25.63 31.28
N SER A 65 16.20 25.29 32.38
CA SER A 65 15.24 24.17 32.47
C SER A 65 14.07 24.31 31.49
N SER A 66 13.68 25.52 31.09
CA SER A 66 12.64 25.74 30.09
C SER A 66 13.06 25.24 28.71
N LEU A 67 14.36 25.31 28.37
CA LEU A 67 14.88 24.74 27.12
C LEU A 67 14.84 23.20 27.15
N ASP A 68 15.10 22.60 28.30
CA ASP A 68 15.03 21.14 28.44
C ASP A 68 13.59 20.63 28.34
N VAL A 69 12.62 21.38 28.86
CA VAL A 69 11.19 21.13 28.60
C VAL A 69 10.88 21.26 27.11
N LEU A 70 11.34 22.32 26.43
CA LEU A 70 11.08 22.49 25.00
C LEU A 70 11.70 21.35 24.17
N ARG A 71 12.90 20.89 24.53
CA ARG A 71 13.56 19.72 23.92
C ARG A 71 12.78 18.43 24.14
N LEU A 72 12.25 18.23 25.35
CA LEU A 72 11.39 17.09 25.67
C LEU A 72 10.13 17.10 24.81
N PHE A 73 9.52 18.26 24.56
CA PHE A 73 8.33 18.37 23.72
C PHE A 73 8.64 18.17 22.23
N ALA A 74 9.80 18.63 21.76
CA ALA A 74 10.22 18.39 20.38
C ALA A 74 10.54 16.91 20.12
N TYR A 75 11.32 16.27 21.01
CA TYR A 75 11.96 14.98 20.71
C TYR A 75 11.67 13.85 21.70
N GLY A 76 11.15 14.12 22.90
CA GLY A 76 10.92 13.12 23.93
C GLY A 76 9.46 12.66 24.07
N THR A 77 9.23 11.82 25.05
CA THR A 77 7.93 11.19 25.36
C THR A 77 7.56 11.37 26.84
N LEU A 78 6.35 10.95 27.23
CA LEU A 78 5.94 10.95 28.64
C LEU A 78 6.85 10.07 29.50
N LYS A 79 7.34 8.94 28.97
CA LYS A 79 8.29 8.08 29.67
C LYS A 79 9.62 8.77 29.94
N ASP A 80 10.10 9.57 28.98
CA ASP A 80 11.34 10.34 29.13
C ASP A 80 11.18 11.40 30.23
N TYR A 81 10.02 12.06 30.29
CA TYR A 81 9.72 12.99 31.37
C TYR A 81 9.74 12.31 32.74
N LYS A 82 9.06 11.16 32.87
CA LYS A 82 9.04 10.39 34.13
C LYS A 82 10.42 9.91 34.56
N SER A 83 11.26 9.50 33.60
CA SER A 83 12.62 9.05 33.87
C SER A 83 13.54 10.19 34.31
N ASN A 84 13.23 11.42 33.89
CA ASN A 84 14.01 12.63 34.18
C ASN A 84 13.33 13.58 35.19
N SER A 85 12.36 13.08 35.97
CA SER A 85 11.53 13.90 36.87
C SER A 85 12.31 14.62 37.97
N GLY A 86 13.57 14.24 38.23
CA GLY A 86 14.46 14.92 39.17
C GLY A 86 15.18 16.15 38.59
N THR A 87 15.26 16.27 37.27
CA THR A 87 16.00 17.33 36.57
C THR A 87 15.06 18.35 35.91
N LEU A 88 13.87 17.89 35.49
CA LEU A 88 12.89 18.71 34.80
C LEU A 88 11.91 19.38 35.79
N PRO A 89 11.43 20.59 35.48
CA PRO A 89 10.43 21.27 36.30
C PRO A 89 9.07 20.57 36.19
N ALA A 90 8.22 20.76 37.21
CA ALA A 90 6.87 20.21 37.21
C ALA A 90 6.02 20.80 36.07
N LEU A 91 5.47 19.93 35.23
CA LEU A 91 4.62 20.32 34.10
C LEU A 91 3.19 20.69 34.55
N LEU A 92 2.60 21.68 33.87
CA LEU A 92 1.20 22.02 33.99
C LEU A 92 0.29 20.89 33.45
N PRO A 93 -0.98 20.80 33.90
CA PRO A 93 -1.91 19.78 33.40
C PRO A 93 -2.05 19.80 31.87
N ASP A 94 -2.06 20.99 31.25
CA ASP A 94 -2.15 21.14 29.80
C ASP A 94 -0.89 20.66 29.07
N GLN A 95 0.29 20.90 29.65
CA GLN A 95 1.55 20.39 29.15
C GLN A 95 1.62 18.85 29.25
N VAL A 96 1.19 18.27 30.37
CA VAL A 96 1.13 16.80 30.53
C VAL A 96 0.19 16.18 29.51
N ARG A 97 -0.99 16.79 29.30
CA ARG A 97 -1.94 16.36 28.27
C ARG A 97 -1.31 16.39 26.88
N LYS A 98 -0.59 17.45 26.55
CA LYS A 98 0.12 17.57 25.28
C LYS A 98 1.25 16.56 25.14
N LEU A 99 2.02 16.32 26.19
CA LEU A 99 3.09 15.32 26.13
C LEU A 99 2.53 13.90 25.92
N LYS A 100 1.35 13.60 26.49
CA LYS A 100 0.60 12.38 26.18
C LYS A 100 0.21 12.33 24.69
N GLN A 101 -0.34 13.41 24.14
CA GLN A 101 -0.69 13.50 22.70
C GLN A 101 0.54 13.26 21.80
N LEU A 102 1.66 13.91 22.10
CA LEU A 102 2.92 13.75 21.35
C LEU A 102 3.48 12.33 21.46
N SER A 103 3.30 11.66 22.60
CA SER A 103 3.70 10.26 22.79
C SER A 103 2.87 9.32 21.90
N VAL A 104 1.57 9.59 21.71
CA VAL A 104 0.74 8.84 20.75
C VAL A 104 1.25 9.03 19.32
N LEU A 105 1.64 10.25 18.93
CA LEU A 105 2.19 10.51 17.60
C LEU A 105 3.49 9.73 17.35
N THR A 106 4.40 9.69 18.32
CA THR A 106 5.64 8.90 18.22
C THR A 106 5.36 7.40 18.07
N LEU A 107 4.36 6.87 18.76
CA LEU A 107 3.97 5.46 18.59
C LEU A 107 3.35 5.21 17.20
N ALA A 108 2.52 6.14 16.73
CA ALA A 108 1.87 6.07 15.43
C ALA A 108 2.85 6.20 14.25
N GLU A 109 4.01 6.81 14.47
CA GLU A 109 5.14 6.83 13.52
C GLU A 109 5.71 5.43 13.30
N SER A 110 5.86 4.65 14.37
CA SER A 110 6.50 3.34 14.33
C SER A 110 5.57 2.23 13.82
N THR A 111 4.30 2.24 14.23
CA THR A 111 3.36 1.15 13.94
C THR A 111 1.94 1.64 13.65
N LYS A 112 1.32 1.09 12.60
CA LYS A 112 -0.06 1.43 12.20
C LYS A 112 -1.14 0.83 13.10
N VAL A 113 -0.83 -0.24 13.83
CA VAL A 113 -1.75 -0.89 14.75
C VAL A 113 -1.16 -0.80 16.15
N LEU A 114 -1.77 0.01 17.00
CA LEU A 114 -1.29 0.30 18.35
C LEU A 114 -2.07 -0.51 19.38
N PRO A 115 -1.46 -1.50 20.05
CA PRO A 115 -2.13 -2.25 21.12
C PRO A 115 -2.48 -1.34 22.30
N TYR A 116 -3.64 -1.57 22.93
CA TYR A 116 -4.08 -0.79 24.09
C TYR A 116 -3.12 -0.92 25.26
N ASP A 117 -2.55 -2.10 25.49
CA ASP A 117 -1.66 -2.31 26.63
C ASP A 117 -0.37 -1.47 26.51
N GLN A 118 0.16 -1.33 25.29
CA GLN A 118 1.29 -0.44 25.01
C GLN A 118 0.90 1.03 25.20
N LEU A 119 -0.24 1.46 24.65
CA LEU A 119 -0.73 2.83 24.81
C LEU A 119 -1.00 3.19 26.29
N MET A 120 -1.59 2.28 27.05
CA MET A 120 -1.85 2.44 28.47
C MET A 120 -0.54 2.62 29.26
N GLN A 121 0.48 1.82 28.93
CA GLN A 121 1.79 1.95 29.57
C GLN A 121 2.52 3.25 29.21
N GLU A 122 2.46 3.66 27.94
CA GLU A 122 3.10 4.89 27.44
C GLU A 122 2.43 6.16 27.94
N LEU A 123 1.11 6.15 28.07
CA LEU A 123 0.32 7.30 28.51
C LEU A 123 0.05 7.33 30.01
N ASP A 124 0.51 6.31 30.73
CA ASP A 124 0.23 6.11 32.16
C ASP A 124 -1.28 6.15 32.47
N VAL A 125 -2.03 5.36 31.71
CA VAL A 125 -3.49 5.28 31.81
C VAL A 125 -3.87 3.90 32.32
N SER A 126 -4.68 3.86 33.37
CA SER A 126 -5.00 2.63 34.09
C SER A 126 -6.20 1.87 33.51
N ASN A 127 -7.09 2.57 32.80
CA ASN A 127 -8.34 2.00 32.31
C ASN A 127 -8.54 2.19 30.79
N VAL A 128 -9.15 1.21 30.15
CA VAL A 128 -9.43 1.25 28.70
C VAL A 128 -10.35 2.42 28.36
N ARG A 129 -11.34 2.71 29.21
CA ARG A 129 -12.28 3.83 28.97
C ARG A 129 -11.57 5.17 28.94
N GLU A 130 -10.64 5.38 29.89
CA GLU A 130 -9.84 6.60 29.96
C GLU A 130 -8.93 6.73 28.74
N LEU A 131 -8.36 5.61 28.25
CA LEU A 131 -7.57 5.60 27.03
C LEU A 131 -8.42 5.98 25.81
N GLU A 132 -9.60 5.37 25.64
CA GLU A 132 -10.49 5.67 24.52
C GLU A 132 -10.97 7.12 24.57
N ASP A 133 -11.38 7.62 25.74
CA ASP A 133 -11.78 9.01 25.92
C ASP A 133 -10.63 9.97 25.60
N PHE A 134 -9.39 9.65 26.00
CA PHE A 134 -8.21 10.44 25.65
C PHE A 134 -7.93 10.43 24.14
N LEU A 135 -7.96 9.26 23.49
CA LEU A 135 -7.73 9.15 22.05
C LEU A 135 -8.79 9.93 21.26
N ILE A 136 -10.05 9.85 21.67
CA ILE A 136 -11.15 10.55 21.01
C ILE A 136 -11.02 12.05 21.24
N ASN A 137 -11.14 12.49 22.51
CA ASN A 137 -11.29 13.90 22.89
C ASN A 137 -10.00 14.70 22.67
N GLU A 138 -8.86 14.11 22.97
CA GLU A 138 -7.59 14.84 22.94
C GLU A 138 -6.83 14.63 21.65
N CYS A 139 -6.97 13.48 20.96
CA CYS A 139 -6.16 13.19 19.77
C CYS A 139 -6.97 13.28 18.46
N MET A 140 -8.17 12.70 18.40
CA MET A 140 -8.97 12.72 17.17
C MET A 140 -9.66 14.06 16.96
N TYR A 141 -10.23 14.64 18.01
CA TYR A 141 -10.90 15.95 17.92
C TYR A 141 -9.93 17.10 17.64
N SER A 142 -8.70 17.03 18.16
CA SER A 142 -7.63 17.99 17.82
C SER A 142 -7.10 17.80 16.39
N GLY A 143 -7.41 16.66 15.76
CA GLY A 143 -7.04 16.35 14.37
C GLY A 143 -5.61 15.84 14.20
N ILE A 144 -4.88 15.57 15.29
CA ILE A 144 -3.51 15.07 15.24
C ILE A 144 -3.44 13.59 14.82
N VAL A 145 -4.47 12.80 15.11
CA VAL A 145 -4.57 11.40 14.66
C VAL A 145 -5.97 11.12 14.12
N ARG A 146 -6.03 10.18 13.18
CA ARG A 146 -7.28 9.61 12.68
C ARG A 146 -7.11 8.11 12.55
N GLY A 147 -8.12 7.37 12.99
CA GLY A 147 -8.08 5.93 12.95
C GLY A 147 -9.38 5.30 13.45
N LYS A 148 -9.34 3.99 13.68
CA LYS A 148 -10.45 3.23 14.24
C LYS A 148 -10.03 2.56 15.55
N LEU A 149 -10.90 2.63 16.54
CA LEU A 149 -10.76 1.90 17.79
C LEU A 149 -11.40 0.53 17.62
N ASP A 150 -10.63 -0.54 17.76
CA ASP A 150 -11.12 -1.91 17.79
C ASP A 150 -11.04 -2.45 19.23
N GLN A 151 -12.19 -2.42 19.90
CA GLN A 151 -12.30 -2.85 21.29
C GLN A 151 -12.15 -4.38 21.44
N LEU A 152 -12.51 -5.16 20.42
CA LEU A 152 -12.41 -6.62 20.45
C LEU A 152 -10.96 -7.06 20.36
N ARG A 153 -10.20 -6.45 19.44
CA ARG A 153 -8.75 -6.70 19.28
C ARG A 153 -7.88 -5.90 20.25
N ARG A 154 -8.48 -5.00 21.03
CA ARG A 154 -7.80 -4.08 21.96
C ARG A 154 -6.69 -3.31 21.27
N CYS A 155 -6.99 -2.72 20.11
CA CYS A 155 -6.01 -1.94 19.35
C CYS A 155 -6.62 -0.71 18.70
N PHE A 156 -5.77 0.29 18.47
CA PHE A 156 -6.08 1.47 17.69
C PHE A 156 -5.40 1.37 16.32
N GLU A 157 -6.20 1.31 15.25
CA GLU A 157 -5.73 1.27 13.87
C GLU A 157 -5.58 2.70 13.32
N VAL A 158 -4.34 3.16 13.22
CA VAL A 158 -3.97 4.49 12.76
C VAL A 158 -4.07 4.55 11.23
N GLN A 159 -4.94 5.43 10.72
CA GLN A 159 -5.03 5.77 9.30
C GLN A 159 -4.16 6.97 8.96
N PHE A 160 -4.11 7.95 9.86
CA PHE A 160 -3.32 9.16 9.72
C PHE A 160 -2.82 9.59 11.09
N ALA A 161 -1.59 10.10 11.11
CA ALA A 161 -0.99 10.79 12.23
C ALA A 161 -0.25 12.01 11.67
N SER A 162 -0.38 13.14 12.35
CA SER A 162 0.35 14.35 12.03
C SER A 162 1.83 14.14 12.32
N GLY A 163 2.70 14.73 11.49
CA GLY A 163 4.14 14.67 11.72
C GLY A 163 4.53 15.46 12.97
N ARG A 164 5.40 14.87 13.79
CA ARG A 164 6.10 15.58 14.86
C ARG A 164 7.41 16.18 14.31
N ASP A 165 8.12 16.90 15.16
CA ASP A 165 9.46 17.40 14.87
C ASP A 165 10.43 16.28 14.48
N LEU A 166 11.15 16.51 13.39
CA LEU A 166 12.15 15.59 12.86
C LEU A 166 13.54 15.98 13.36
N THR A 167 14.29 14.97 13.78
CA THR A 167 15.74 15.12 13.96
C THR A 167 16.46 15.05 12.61
N PRO A 168 17.66 15.64 12.46
CA PRO A 168 18.45 15.54 11.24
C PRO A 168 18.75 14.08 10.83
N VAL A 169 18.86 13.16 11.80
CA VAL A 169 19.06 11.74 11.53
C VAL A 169 17.81 11.10 10.92
N GLN A 170 16.62 11.40 11.46
CA GLN A 170 15.36 10.92 10.88
C GLN A 170 15.15 11.44 9.46
N LEU A 171 15.58 12.67 9.16
CA LEU A 171 15.51 13.22 7.80
C LEU A 171 16.33 12.39 6.80
N ASN A 172 17.55 12.00 7.17
CA ASN A 172 18.37 11.12 6.31
C ASN A 172 17.69 9.75 6.11
N ASN A 173 17.13 9.16 7.17
CA ASN A 173 16.40 7.89 7.06
C ASN A 173 15.19 8.01 6.11
N MET A 174 14.50 9.15 6.08
CA MET A 174 13.40 9.41 5.14
C MET A 174 13.91 9.48 3.69
N ILE A 175 15.05 10.14 3.47
CA ILE A 175 15.69 10.22 2.15
C ILE A 175 16.05 8.81 1.65
N ASP A 176 16.66 8.00 2.50
CA ASP A 176 17.02 6.62 2.17
C ASP A 176 15.77 5.79 1.85
N THR A 177 14.75 5.86 2.70
CA THR A 177 13.48 5.12 2.49
C THR A 177 12.79 5.51 1.18
N LEU A 178 12.76 6.80 0.84
CA LEU A 178 12.20 7.28 -0.43
C LEU A 178 13.05 6.85 -1.63
N SER A 179 14.37 6.83 -1.48
CA SER A 179 15.29 6.36 -2.52
C SER A 179 15.13 4.88 -2.80
N ASP A 180 14.98 4.06 -1.76
CA ASP A 180 14.68 2.63 -1.86
C ASP A 180 13.32 2.39 -2.52
N TRP A 181 12.31 3.19 -2.17
CA TRP A 181 10.99 3.09 -2.79
C TRP A 181 11.00 3.47 -4.26
N LEU A 182 11.76 4.50 -4.64
CA LEU A 182 11.97 4.88 -6.04
C LEU A 182 12.65 3.74 -6.80
N GLY A 183 13.76 3.20 -6.28
CA GLY A 183 14.47 2.09 -6.90
C GLY A 183 13.61 0.83 -7.04
N THR A 184 12.77 0.54 -6.03
CA THR A 184 11.80 -0.57 -6.09
C THR A 184 10.75 -0.33 -7.18
N SER A 185 10.24 0.90 -7.29
CA SER A 185 9.24 1.27 -8.29
C SER A 185 9.80 1.19 -9.72
N ASP A 186 11.03 1.64 -9.94
CA ASP A 186 11.72 1.52 -11.22
C ASP A 186 11.97 0.06 -11.60
N ASN A 187 12.38 -0.77 -10.65
CA ASN A 187 12.55 -2.21 -10.88
C ASN A 187 11.23 -2.89 -11.25
N LEU A 188 10.13 -2.57 -10.57
CA LEU A 188 8.80 -3.10 -10.91
C LEU A 188 8.36 -2.65 -12.31
N LEU A 189 8.64 -1.40 -12.68
CA LEU A 189 8.34 -0.87 -14.00
C LEU A 189 9.13 -1.60 -15.09
N HIS A 190 10.42 -1.85 -14.88
CA HIS A 190 11.24 -2.64 -15.79
C HIS A 190 10.73 -4.08 -15.94
N GLN A 191 10.36 -4.74 -14.83
CA GLN A 191 9.77 -6.08 -14.89
C GLN A 191 8.46 -6.10 -15.70
N ILE A 192 7.60 -5.09 -15.55
CA ILE A 192 6.38 -4.97 -16.34
C ILE A 192 6.71 -4.78 -17.83
N GLN A 193 7.68 -3.93 -18.16
CA GLN A 193 8.12 -3.70 -19.54
C GLN A 193 8.67 -4.99 -20.19
N ASP A 194 9.46 -5.77 -19.46
CA ASP A 194 10.00 -7.03 -19.96
C ASP A 194 8.90 -8.08 -20.16
N LYS A 195 7.90 -8.12 -19.29
CA LYS A 195 6.72 -8.98 -19.47
C LYS A 195 5.89 -8.58 -20.69
N ILE A 196 5.76 -7.29 -20.99
CA ILE A 196 5.10 -6.81 -22.22
C ILE A 196 5.87 -7.28 -23.46
N LYS A 197 7.20 -7.05 -23.52
CA LYS A 197 8.04 -7.49 -24.65
C LYS A 197 7.98 -9.01 -24.86
N TRP A 198 8.02 -9.77 -23.77
CA TRP A 198 7.89 -11.22 -23.82
C TRP A 198 6.53 -11.65 -24.37
N ALA A 199 5.44 -11.00 -23.93
CA ALA A 199 4.10 -11.29 -24.42
C ALA A 199 3.93 -10.96 -25.91
N ASP A 200 4.49 -9.84 -26.37
CA ASP A 200 4.49 -9.46 -27.79
C ASP A 200 5.27 -10.47 -28.64
N THR A 201 6.47 -10.84 -28.19
CA THR A 201 7.29 -11.87 -28.88
C THR A 201 6.56 -13.21 -28.95
N MET A 202 5.95 -13.64 -27.84
CA MET A 202 5.19 -14.89 -27.79
C MET A 202 3.94 -14.84 -28.68
N SER A 203 3.26 -13.69 -28.74
CA SER A 203 2.13 -13.44 -29.63
C SER A 203 2.53 -13.56 -31.10
N GLU A 204 3.67 -12.98 -31.49
CA GLU A 204 4.21 -13.10 -32.85
C GLU A 204 4.60 -14.54 -33.21
N VAL A 205 5.30 -15.24 -32.31
CA VAL A 205 5.65 -16.66 -32.49
C VAL A 205 4.39 -17.52 -32.65
N ASN A 206 3.38 -17.31 -31.81
CA ASN A 206 2.12 -18.04 -31.90
C ASN A 206 1.38 -17.75 -33.21
N LYS A 207 1.33 -16.48 -33.66
CA LYS A 207 0.74 -16.13 -34.97
C LYS A 207 1.47 -16.84 -36.12
N LYS A 208 2.80 -16.91 -36.06
CA LYS A 208 3.60 -17.61 -37.08
C LYS A 208 3.32 -19.11 -37.07
N HIS A 209 3.34 -19.76 -35.91
CA HIS A 209 3.02 -21.18 -35.78
C HIS A 209 1.59 -21.50 -36.25
N GLN A 210 0.62 -20.64 -35.91
CA GLN A 210 -0.76 -20.77 -36.37
C GLN A 210 -0.85 -20.73 -37.90
N LYS A 211 -0.16 -19.77 -38.53
CA LYS A 211 -0.10 -19.65 -40.00
C LYS A 211 0.57 -20.87 -40.65
N GLU A 212 1.72 -21.32 -40.11
CA GLU A 212 2.40 -22.52 -40.61
C GLU A 212 1.55 -23.79 -40.49
N PHE A 213 0.74 -23.89 -39.42
CA PHE A 213 -0.20 -24.98 -39.25
C PHE A 213 -1.34 -24.91 -40.27
N GLU A 214 -1.92 -23.74 -40.49
CA GLU A 214 -2.96 -23.51 -41.50
C GLU A 214 -2.46 -23.84 -42.92
N ASP A 215 -1.25 -23.41 -43.29
CA ASP A 215 -0.64 -23.70 -44.59
C ASP A 215 -0.45 -25.22 -44.81
N LYS A 216 0.03 -25.95 -43.79
CA LYS A 216 0.18 -27.42 -43.85
C LYS A 216 -1.16 -28.14 -43.97
N VAL A 217 -2.20 -27.63 -43.31
CA VAL A 217 -3.56 -28.19 -43.40
C VAL A 217 -4.11 -28.02 -44.81
N GLU A 218 -3.93 -26.85 -45.44
CA GLU A 218 -4.36 -26.62 -46.83
C GLU A 218 -3.59 -27.47 -47.84
N GLU A 219 -2.27 -27.65 -47.66
CA GLU A 219 -1.47 -28.55 -48.50
C GLU A 219 -1.92 -30.02 -48.39
N ALA A 220 -2.20 -30.49 -47.17
CA ALA A 220 -2.76 -31.83 -46.93
C ALA A 220 -4.14 -32.00 -47.57
N LYS A 221 -5.02 -30.99 -47.50
CA LYS A 221 -6.32 -31.01 -48.19
C LYS A 221 -6.17 -31.10 -49.70
N LYS A 222 -5.22 -30.35 -50.28
CA LYS A 222 -4.98 -30.33 -51.73
C LYS A 222 -4.46 -31.68 -52.24
N SER A 223 -3.49 -32.28 -51.55
CA SER A 223 -2.95 -33.61 -51.90
C SER A 223 -3.99 -34.72 -51.81
N ILE A 224 -4.89 -34.69 -50.81
CA ILE A 224 -6.05 -35.60 -50.74
C ILE A 224 -6.96 -35.43 -51.96
N LYS A 225 -7.24 -34.17 -52.35
CA LYS A 225 -8.12 -33.87 -53.50
C LYS A 225 -7.51 -34.36 -54.82
N GLU A 226 -6.21 -34.18 -55.02
CA GLU A 226 -5.48 -34.64 -56.21
C GLU A 226 -5.43 -36.18 -56.31
N ALA A 227 -5.27 -36.88 -55.17
CA ALA A 227 -5.35 -38.34 -55.11
C ALA A 227 -6.76 -38.87 -55.46
N THR A 228 -7.79 -38.05 -55.28
CA THR A 228 -9.19 -38.41 -55.60
C THR A 228 -9.55 -38.15 -57.07
N THR A 229 -8.82 -37.30 -57.80
CA THR A 229 -9.13 -36.92 -59.20
C THR A 229 -8.49 -37.80 -60.28
N ASN A 230 -7.44 -38.58 -59.98
CA ASN A 230 -6.73 -39.41 -60.97
C ASN A 230 -7.24 -40.87 -61.08
N GLY A 231 -8.42 -41.16 -60.56
CA GLY A 231 -9.05 -42.47 -60.72
C GLY A 231 -10.56 -42.36 -60.67
N VAL A 232 -11.22 -42.54 -61.82
CA VAL A 232 -12.66 -42.77 -61.87
C VAL A 232 -12.88 -43.99 -62.76
N ASP A 233 -13.20 -45.14 -62.15
CA ASP A 233 -14.58 -45.62 -62.17
C ASP A 233 -14.80 -46.93 -61.39
N SER A 234 -15.77 -46.85 -60.46
CA SER A 234 -16.63 -47.91 -59.93
C SER A 234 -15.99 -49.17 -59.30
N VAL A 235 -15.94 -49.24 -57.96
CA VAL A 235 -16.57 -50.30 -57.13
C VAL A 235 -16.65 -49.84 -55.65
N LYS A 236 -17.86 -50.01 -55.12
CA LYS A 236 -18.36 -50.02 -53.74
C LYS A 236 -17.36 -50.40 -52.63
N TYR A 237 -17.60 -49.78 -51.47
CA TYR A 237 -17.04 -50.00 -50.12
C TYR A 237 -15.55 -49.71 -49.97
N LEU A 238 -15.21 -48.69 -49.17
CA LEU A 238 -14.18 -48.71 -48.11
C LEU A 238 -14.16 -47.34 -47.36
N PRO A 239 -13.58 -47.24 -46.15
CA PRO A 239 -14.28 -46.69 -44.98
C PRO A 239 -13.92 -45.23 -44.68
N ALA A 240 -14.81 -44.55 -43.96
CA ALA A 240 -14.57 -43.27 -43.30
C ALA A 240 -13.54 -43.43 -42.15
N PHE A 241 -12.27 -43.70 -42.46
CA PHE A 241 -11.18 -43.84 -41.48
C PHE A 241 -9.87 -43.37 -42.13
N PRO A 242 -9.64 -42.04 -42.21
CA PRO A 242 -8.44 -41.52 -41.55
C PRO A 242 -8.58 -40.12 -40.90
N LEU A 243 -9.61 -39.32 -41.23
CA LEU A 243 -9.74 -37.96 -40.66
C LEU A 243 -10.17 -37.98 -39.19
N VAL A 244 -11.01 -38.94 -38.80
CA VAL A 244 -11.50 -39.06 -37.41
C VAL A 244 -10.40 -39.52 -36.48
N GLU A 245 -9.49 -40.42 -36.92
CA GLU A 245 -8.37 -40.91 -36.11
C GLU A 245 -7.25 -39.88 -35.90
N VAL A 246 -7.09 -38.90 -36.80
CA VAL A 246 -6.07 -37.84 -36.66
C VAL A 246 -6.61 -36.62 -35.89
N LEU A 247 -7.90 -36.28 -36.02
CA LEU A 247 -8.49 -35.15 -35.30
C LEU A 247 -8.92 -35.49 -33.86
N THR A 248 -9.32 -36.72 -33.57
CA THR A 248 -9.81 -37.08 -32.22
C THR A 248 -8.76 -37.09 -31.10
N PRO A 249 -7.48 -37.51 -31.30
CA PRO A 249 -6.47 -37.43 -30.25
C PRO A 249 -6.07 -35.97 -29.99
N THR A 250 -5.95 -35.18 -31.06
CA THR A 250 -5.49 -33.79 -31.03
C THR A 250 -6.52 -32.87 -30.37
N LEU A 251 -7.81 -33.03 -30.69
CA LEU A 251 -8.92 -32.32 -30.04
C LEU A 251 -9.13 -32.77 -28.59
N ARG A 252 -8.90 -34.07 -28.29
CA ARG A 252 -8.96 -34.58 -26.91
C ARG A 252 -7.85 -33.96 -26.06
N HIS A 253 -6.62 -33.92 -26.58
CA HIS A 253 -5.47 -33.34 -25.90
C HIS A 253 -5.66 -31.84 -25.64
N PHE A 254 -6.16 -31.10 -26.63
CA PHE A 254 -6.49 -29.68 -26.50
C PHE A 254 -7.60 -29.44 -25.45
N GLY A 255 -8.63 -30.29 -25.42
CA GLY A 255 -9.68 -30.24 -24.40
C GLY A 255 -9.15 -30.45 -22.97
N THR A 256 -8.24 -31.40 -22.76
CA THR A 256 -7.58 -31.60 -21.45
C THR A 256 -6.72 -30.42 -21.04
N ILE A 257 -5.95 -29.82 -21.95
CA ILE A 257 -5.10 -28.66 -21.65
C ILE A 257 -5.97 -27.46 -21.24
N VAL A 258 -7.09 -27.24 -21.92
CA VAL A 258 -8.02 -26.15 -21.61
C VAL A 258 -8.66 -26.35 -20.23
N GLU A 259 -9.03 -27.58 -19.86
CA GLU A 259 -9.57 -27.87 -18.52
C GLU A 259 -8.52 -27.76 -17.41
N GLU A 260 -7.31 -28.28 -17.63
CA GLU A 260 -6.20 -28.16 -16.68
C GLU A 260 -5.87 -26.68 -16.42
N THR A 261 -5.86 -25.87 -17.48
CA THR A 261 -5.62 -24.42 -17.39
C THR A 261 -6.75 -23.71 -16.65
N ARG A 262 -8.02 -24.11 -16.85
CA ARG A 262 -9.17 -23.59 -16.09
C ARG A 262 -9.03 -23.88 -14.60
N HIS A 263 -8.64 -25.11 -14.26
CA HIS A 263 -8.54 -25.57 -12.88
C HIS A 263 -7.38 -24.90 -12.12
N GLN A 264 -6.27 -24.62 -12.81
CA GLN A 264 -5.13 -23.87 -12.26
C GLN A 264 -5.44 -22.37 -12.12
N LEU A 265 -6.15 -21.76 -13.08
CA LEU A 265 -6.55 -20.34 -13.00
C LEU A 265 -7.51 -20.07 -11.83
N PHE A 266 -8.39 -21.03 -11.51
CA PHE A 266 -9.33 -20.94 -10.39
C PHE A 266 -8.66 -20.91 -9.01
N ARG A 267 -7.42 -21.40 -8.91
CA ARG A 267 -6.67 -21.47 -7.64
C ARG A 267 -5.81 -20.23 -7.34
N VAL A 268 -5.49 -19.40 -8.33
CA VAL A 268 -4.35 -18.45 -8.22
C VAL A 268 -4.76 -16.97 -8.25
N LEU A 269 -5.95 -16.58 -8.74
CA LEU A 269 -6.26 -15.18 -9.03
C LEU A 269 -7.46 -14.60 -8.23
N PRO A 270 -7.26 -13.61 -7.34
CA PRO A 270 -8.34 -12.92 -6.62
C PRO A 270 -8.81 -11.62 -7.31
N LEU A 271 -8.65 -11.48 -8.64
CA LEU A 271 -8.97 -10.26 -9.39
C LEU A 271 -10.23 -10.42 -10.26
N LYS A 272 -11.36 -9.93 -9.76
CA LYS A 272 -12.72 -10.20 -10.29
C LYS A 272 -12.99 -9.77 -11.74
N ARG A 273 -12.24 -8.83 -12.35
CA ARG A 273 -12.55 -8.33 -13.71
C ARG A 273 -11.81 -9.04 -14.83
N VAL A 274 -10.53 -9.35 -14.65
CA VAL A 274 -9.73 -10.09 -15.64
C VAL A 274 -10.13 -11.57 -15.67
N PHE A 275 -10.48 -12.12 -14.50
CA PHE A 275 -10.96 -13.48 -14.36
C PHE A 275 -12.24 -13.75 -15.17
N VAL A 276 -13.22 -12.85 -15.13
CA VAL A 276 -14.47 -13.01 -15.90
C VAL A 276 -14.18 -13.03 -17.40
N ILE A 277 -13.32 -12.14 -17.91
CA ILE A 277 -12.98 -12.09 -19.33
C ILE A 277 -12.30 -13.38 -19.80
N ILE A 278 -11.33 -13.87 -19.04
CA ILE A 278 -10.59 -15.10 -19.39
C ILE A 278 -11.50 -16.33 -19.32
N VAL A 279 -12.34 -16.45 -18.29
CA VAL A 279 -13.31 -17.55 -18.17
C VAL A 279 -14.34 -17.51 -19.31
N THR A 280 -14.84 -16.32 -19.68
CA THR A 280 -15.80 -16.19 -20.78
C THR A 280 -15.18 -16.53 -22.14
N LEU A 281 -13.90 -16.19 -22.35
CA LEU A 281 -13.14 -16.58 -23.55
C LEU A 281 -12.92 -18.09 -23.61
N LEU A 282 -12.56 -18.71 -22.48
CA LEU A 282 -12.39 -20.16 -22.38
C LEU A 282 -13.70 -20.92 -22.62
N GLU A 283 -14.82 -20.44 -22.08
CA GLU A 283 -16.14 -21.04 -22.35
C GLU A 283 -16.52 -20.96 -23.83
N LYS A 284 -16.28 -19.82 -24.49
CA LYS A 284 -16.54 -19.67 -25.93
C LYS A 284 -15.66 -20.60 -26.77
N ILE A 285 -14.40 -20.78 -26.40
CA ILE A 285 -13.49 -21.73 -27.06
C ILE A 285 -14.00 -23.16 -26.86
N LEU A 286 -14.47 -23.51 -25.67
CA LEU A 286 -14.98 -24.85 -25.36
C LEU A 286 -16.27 -25.17 -26.12
N VAL A 287 -17.15 -24.18 -26.30
CA VAL A 287 -18.35 -24.28 -27.15
C VAL A 287 -17.94 -24.49 -28.61
N LEU A 288 -16.97 -23.73 -29.11
CA LEU A 288 -16.46 -23.89 -30.47
C LEU A 288 -15.87 -25.29 -30.71
N VAL A 289 -15.11 -25.82 -29.75
CA VAL A 289 -14.58 -27.18 -29.80
C VAL A 289 -15.70 -28.23 -29.76
N ARG A 290 -16.76 -28.00 -28.97
CA ARG A 290 -17.93 -28.87 -28.91
C ARG A 290 -18.71 -28.87 -30.22
N ASP A 291 -18.93 -27.71 -30.82
CA ASP A 291 -19.63 -27.54 -32.09
C ASP A 291 -18.84 -28.20 -33.23
N VAL A 292 -17.51 -28.06 -33.24
CA VAL A 292 -16.63 -28.78 -34.20
C VAL A 292 -16.74 -30.30 -34.01
N LYS A 293 -16.85 -30.79 -32.77
CA LYS A 293 -17.04 -32.21 -32.48
C LYS A 293 -18.42 -32.71 -32.92
N GLU A 294 -19.46 -31.91 -32.76
CA GLU A 294 -20.82 -32.20 -33.21
C GLU A 294 -20.92 -32.21 -34.74
N ILE A 295 -20.27 -31.27 -35.42
CA ILE A 295 -20.14 -31.25 -36.89
C ILE A 295 -19.41 -32.51 -37.36
N THR A 296 -18.34 -32.91 -36.67
CA THR A 296 -17.58 -34.14 -37.00
C THR A 296 -18.42 -35.40 -36.79
N LEU A 297 -19.22 -35.47 -35.72
CA LEU A 297 -20.15 -36.57 -35.45
C LEU A 297 -21.34 -36.60 -36.41
N THR A 298 -21.86 -35.44 -36.83
CA THR A 298 -22.95 -35.31 -37.79
C THR A 298 -22.48 -35.72 -39.18
N VAL A 299 -21.28 -35.32 -39.58
CA VAL A 299 -20.63 -35.80 -40.81
C VAL A 299 -20.40 -37.32 -40.73
N ALA A 300 -19.98 -37.86 -39.58
CA ALA A 300 -19.83 -39.30 -39.38
C ALA A 300 -21.16 -40.09 -39.40
N PHE A 301 -22.27 -39.48 -38.98
CA PHE A 301 -23.61 -40.08 -39.01
C PHE A 301 -24.24 -40.04 -40.40
N VAL A 302 -24.01 -38.96 -41.17
CA VAL A 302 -24.46 -38.81 -42.56
C VAL A 302 -23.65 -39.69 -43.53
N CYS A 303 -22.40 -40.02 -43.18
CA CYS A 303 -21.54 -40.92 -43.96
C CYS A 303 -21.68 -42.42 -43.61
N ARG A 304 -22.67 -42.80 -42.79
CA ARG A 304 -22.99 -44.19 -42.43
C ARG A 304 -24.24 -44.66 -43.14
#